data_AF-A0A8T6RE36-F1
#
_entry.id   AF-A0A8T6RE36-F1
#
_cell.length_a   1.000
_cell.length_b   1.000
_cell.length_c   1.000
_cell.angle_alpha   90.00
_cell.angle_beta   90.00
_cell.angle_gamma   90.00
#
_symmetry.space_group_name_H-M   'P 1'
#
loop_
_entity.id
_entity.type
_entity.pdbx_description
1 polymer ?
#
loop_
_entity_poly.entity_id
_entity_poly.type
_entity_poly.pdbx_seq_one_letter_code
_entity_poly.pdbx_strand_id
1 'polypeptide(L)'
;MQSEITNFFMYLALILAFILVIVKMIISGYTFKTYRENREHKLLIPIAILFLMFGMSRILLIYFDFYLTGFNDDLFQTYSLIWKIAIAFQSVGYSFMIFVAEKEVFKEKTKFIISISNAVFLIAIYLVPDIVMFQTLITISLSIVLLIIPICYGYLARATIGVARKKALSIFIGFFINMFGTIMLLELFVDAGVANFRIDEYTFRYILYSISMVIRMVGLSLIGYGYTA
;
A
#
# COMPACT_ATOMS: atom_id res chain seq x y z
N MET A 1 12.12 -26.39 -18.35
CA MET A 1 12.30 -24.98 -18.76
C MET A 1 11.15 -24.08 -18.31
N GLN A 2 9.91 -24.20 -18.81
CA GLN A 2 8.83 -23.28 -18.40
C GLN A 2 8.51 -23.37 -16.89
N SER A 3 8.39 -24.58 -16.35
CA SER A 3 8.20 -24.81 -14.91
C SER A 3 9.35 -24.27 -14.03
N GLU A 4 10.58 -24.32 -14.52
CA GLU A 4 11.76 -23.80 -13.80
C GLU A 4 11.75 -22.27 -13.74
N ILE A 5 11.33 -21.62 -14.84
CA ILE A 5 11.19 -20.16 -14.92
C ILE A 5 10.07 -19.70 -13.97
N THR A 6 8.91 -20.37 -13.98
CA THR A 6 7.81 -20.06 -13.05
C THR A 6 8.26 -20.18 -11.61
N ASN A 7 8.92 -21.28 -11.25
CA ASN A 7 9.44 -21.51 -9.90
C ASN A 7 10.44 -20.43 -9.49
N PHE A 8 11.36 -20.05 -10.38
CA PHE A 8 12.31 -18.98 -10.11
C PHE A 8 11.61 -17.65 -9.76
N PHE A 9 10.66 -17.21 -10.59
CA PHE A 9 9.93 -15.96 -10.34
C PHE A 9 9.02 -16.04 -9.12
N MET A 10 8.44 -17.21 -8.82
CA MET A 10 7.68 -17.44 -7.59
C MET A 10 8.56 -17.23 -6.34
N TYR A 11 9.75 -17.85 -6.28
CA TYR A 11 10.67 -17.68 -5.16
C TYR A 11 11.17 -16.24 -5.06
N LEU A 12 11.48 -15.59 -6.18
CA LEU A 12 11.88 -14.19 -6.21
C LEU A 12 10.78 -13.29 -5.65
N ALA A 13 9.54 -13.46 -6.12
CA ALA A 13 8.38 -12.70 -5.66
C ALA A 13 8.15 -12.87 -4.14
N LEU A 14 8.30 -14.10 -3.63
CA LEU A 14 8.18 -14.41 -2.21
C LEU A 14 9.26 -13.69 -1.39
N ILE A 15 10.53 -13.80 -1.79
CA ILE A 15 11.66 -13.13 -1.12
C ILE A 15 11.46 -11.61 -1.10
N LEU A 16 11.10 -11.02 -2.25
CA LEU A 16 10.83 -9.59 -2.36
C LEU A 16 9.66 -9.16 -1.49
N ALA A 17 8.62 -9.98 -1.34
CA ALA A 17 7.50 -9.68 -0.46
C ALA A 17 7.93 -9.65 1.02
N PHE A 18 8.77 -10.59 1.45
CA PHE A 18 9.36 -10.58 2.80
C PHE A 18 10.25 -9.36 3.04
N ILE A 19 11.11 -9.01 2.07
CA ILE A 19 11.93 -7.79 2.15
C ILE A 19 11.02 -6.57 2.29
N LEU A 20 9.93 -6.47 1.53
CA LEU A 20 8.99 -5.35 1.63
C LEU A 20 8.34 -5.29 3.02
N VAL A 21 8.00 -6.42 3.64
CA VAL A 21 7.53 -6.46 5.04
C VAL A 21 8.58 -5.86 5.98
N ILE A 22 9.83 -6.33 5.88
CA ILE A 22 10.93 -5.86 6.73
C ILE A 22 11.12 -4.34 6.57
N VAL A 23 11.17 -3.84 5.34
CA VAL A 23 11.33 -2.39 5.06
C VAL A 23 10.18 -1.59 5.70
N LYS A 24 8.93 -2.04 5.57
CA LYS A 24 7.78 -1.38 6.21
C LYS A 24 7.90 -1.36 7.74
N MET A 25 8.31 -2.46 8.36
CA MET A 25 8.51 -2.53 9.81
C MET A 25 9.64 -1.63 10.27
N ILE A 26 10.75 -1.54 9.52
CA ILE A 26 11.86 -0.63 9.81
C ILE A 26 11.40 0.83 9.73
N ILE A 27 10.68 1.22 8.67
CA ILE A 27 10.16 2.59 8.53
C ILE A 27 9.20 2.91 9.67
N SER A 28 8.32 1.97 10.04
CA SER A 28 7.39 2.13 11.17
C SER A 28 8.14 2.35 12.50
N GLY A 29 9.09 1.47 12.82
CA GLY A 29 9.86 1.56 14.06
C GLY A 29 10.70 2.83 14.13
N TYR A 30 11.34 3.21 13.01
CA TYR A 30 12.13 4.43 12.92
C TYR A 30 11.25 5.68 13.11
N THR A 31 10.16 5.81 12.36
CA THR A 31 9.26 6.97 12.47
C THR A 31 8.62 7.10 13.85
N PHE A 32 8.28 5.97 14.50
CA PHE A 32 7.81 5.96 15.87
C PHE A 32 8.88 6.41 16.86
N LYS A 33 10.13 5.96 16.69
CA LYS A 33 11.27 6.40 17.51
C LYS A 33 11.49 7.90 17.35
N THR A 34 11.55 8.42 16.12
CA THR A 34 11.71 9.85 15.85
C THR A 34 10.57 10.68 16.45
N TYR A 35 9.33 10.17 16.44
CA TYR A 35 8.22 10.81 17.13
C TYR A 35 8.43 10.89 18.65
N ARG A 36 8.92 9.81 19.28
CA ARG A 36 9.18 9.81 20.72
C ARG A 36 10.22 10.86 21.12
N GLU A 37 11.21 11.08 20.26
CA GLU A 37 12.27 12.09 20.44
C GLU A 37 11.75 13.50 20.11
N ASN A 38 10.87 13.65 19.10
CA ASN A 38 10.35 14.94 18.62
C ASN A 38 8.82 14.95 18.60
N ARG A 39 8.19 15.09 19.77
CA ARG A 39 6.72 15.04 19.93
C ARG A 39 5.96 16.15 19.20
N GLU A 40 6.64 17.21 18.80
CA GLU A 40 6.05 18.31 18.01
C GLU A 40 5.64 17.86 16.61
N HIS A 41 6.31 16.85 16.05
CA HIS A 41 6.01 16.31 14.72
C HIS A 41 4.92 15.24 14.76
N LYS A 42 3.68 15.67 15.04
CA LYS A 42 2.52 14.78 15.19
C LYS A 42 2.22 13.90 13.96
N LEU A 43 2.63 14.31 12.76
CA LEU A 43 2.46 13.51 11.54
C LEU A 43 3.27 12.20 11.56
N LEU A 44 4.32 12.09 12.39
CA LEU A 44 5.13 10.88 12.47
C LEU A 44 4.37 9.67 13.03
N ILE A 45 3.43 9.87 13.95
CA ILE A 45 2.61 8.78 14.52
C ILE A 45 1.76 8.07 13.45
N PRO A 46 0.90 8.76 12.67
CA PRO A 46 0.07 8.08 11.69
C PRO A 46 0.89 7.42 10.59
N ILE A 47 2.07 7.93 10.24
CA ILE A 47 2.97 7.26 9.31
C ILE A 47 3.50 5.96 9.92
N ALA A 48 3.93 5.98 11.18
CA ALA A 48 4.40 4.79 11.86
C ALA A 48 3.32 3.71 11.91
N ILE A 49 2.09 4.11 12.25
CA ILE A 49 0.92 3.22 12.27
C ILE A 49 0.58 2.73 10.86
N LEU A 50 0.59 3.61 9.85
CA LEU A 50 0.34 3.25 8.45
C LEU A 50 1.28 2.14 7.99
N PHE A 51 2.58 2.29 8.23
CA PHE A 51 3.57 1.30 7.81
C PHE A 51 3.53 0.01 8.64
N LEU A 52 3.21 0.10 9.93
CA LEU A 52 2.95 -1.08 10.76
C LEU A 52 1.79 -1.90 10.17
N MET A 53 0.67 -1.23 9.92
CA MET A 53 -0.53 -1.85 9.36
C MET A 53 -0.28 -2.42 7.96
N PHE A 54 0.50 -1.73 7.12
CA PHE A 54 0.91 -2.24 5.81
C PHE A 54 1.85 -3.45 5.89
N GLY A 55 2.66 -3.53 6.95
CA GLY A 55 3.51 -4.68 7.24
C GLY A 55 2.64 -5.89 7.63
N MET A 56 1.74 -5.71 8.59
CA MET A 56 0.79 -6.74 9.04
C MET A 56 -0.09 -7.25 7.90
N SER A 57 -0.66 -6.34 7.11
CA SER A 57 -1.42 -6.65 5.89
C SER A 57 -0.60 -7.52 4.93
N ARG A 58 0.67 -7.16 4.68
CA ARG A 58 1.51 -7.89 3.73
C ARG A 58 1.95 -9.27 4.24
N ILE A 59 2.09 -9.48 5.55
CA ILE A 59 2.32 -10.81 6.12
C ILE A 59 1.12 -11.72 5.81
N LEU A 60 -0.09 -11.23 6.06
CA LEU A 60 -1.32 -11.99 5.76
C LEU A 60 -1.49 -12.23 4.26
N LEU A 61 -1.19 -11.23 3.42
CA LEU A 61 -1.22 -11.41 1.96
C LEU A 61 -0.13 -12.37 1.47
N ILE A 62 1.06 -12.45 2.10
CA ILE A 62 2.05 -13.48 1.72
C ILE A 62 1.50 -14.88 1.99
N TYR A 63 0.89 -15.06 3.16
CA TYR A 63 0.24 -16.32 3.50
C TYR A 63 -0.89 -16.65 2.50
N PHE A 64 -1.75 -15.68 2.20
CA PHE A 64 -2.82 -15.84 1.21
C PHE A 64 -2.27 -16.17 -0.20
N ASP A 65 -1.45 -15.29 -0.76
CA ASP A 65 -0.99 -15.34 -2.16
C ASP A 65 -0.16 -16.60 -2.45
N PHE A 66 0.76 -16.98 -1.55
CA PHE A 66 1.73 -18.06 -1.82
C PHE A 66 1.37 -19.41 -1.19
N TYR A 67 0.68 -19.42 -0.05
CA TYR A 67 0.42 -20.67 0.68
C TYR A 67 -1.02 -21.16 0.54
N LEU A 68 -2.00 -20.27 0.42
CA LEU A 68 -3.41 -20.66 0.31
C LEU A 68 -3.89 -20.75 -1.14
N THR A 69 -3.54 -19.77 -1.97
CA THR A 69 -4.06 -19.68 -3.33
C THR A 69 -3.02 -20.01 -4.40
N GLY A 70 -1.73 -19.72 -4.16
CA GLY A 70 -0.70 -19.86 -5.19
C GLY A 70 -1.00 -19.01 -6.44
N PHE A 71 -1.68 -17.87 -6.25
CA PHE A 71 -2.25 -17.02 -7.30
C PHE A 71 -3.29 -17.72 -8.22
N ASN A 72 -3.92 -18.80 -7.77
CA ASN A 72 -5.08 -19.37 -8.45
C ASN A 72 -6.37 -18.65 -8.03
N ASP A 73 -7.00 -17.95 -8.98
CA ASP A 73 -8.20 -17.15 -8.78
C ASP A 73 -9.42 -17.97 -8.32
N ASP A 74 -9.51 -19.25 -8.71
CA ASP A 74 -10.61 -20.14 -8.30
C ASP A 74 -10.64 -20.35 -6.78
N LEU A 75 -9.49 -20.19 -6.11
CA LEU A 75 -9.35 -20.35 -4.67
C LEU A 75 -9.62 -19.05 -3.89
N PHE A 76 -9.74 -17.91 -4.57
CA PHE A 76 -9.83 -16.60 -3.89
C PHE A 76 -11.14 -16.46 -3.10
N GLN A 77 -12.26 -16.93 -3.64
CA GLN A 77 -13.55 -16.88 -2.94
C GLN A 77 -13.53 -17.74 -1.67
N THR A 78 -12.91 -18.94 -1.76
CA THR A 78 -12.78 -19.89 -0.65
C THR A 78 -12.02 -19.28 0.53
N TYR A 79 -10.93 -18.55 0.26
CA TYR A 79 -10.10 -17.93 1.29
C TYR A 79 -10.37 -16.42 1.47
N SER A 80 -11.52 -15.94 1.00
CA SER A 80 -11.85 -14.50 0.93
C SER A 80 -11.75 -13.78 2.27
N LEU A 81 -12.05 -14.46 3.39
CA LEU A 81 -11.97 -13.87 4.72
C LEU A 81 -10.54 -13.43 5.08
N ILE A 82 -9.54 -14.26 4.78
CA ILE A 82 -8.13 -13.95 5.09
C ILE A 82 -7.67 -12.74 4.27
N TRP A 83 -8.07 -12.70 2.99
CA TRP A 83 -7.81 -11.55 2.14
C TRP A 83 -8.45 -10.27 2.68
N LYS A 84 -9.74 -10.34 3.02
CA LYS A 84 -10.48 -9.21 3.62
C LYS A 84 -9.82 -8.70 4.90
N ILE A 85 -9.42 -9.59 5.81
CA ILE A 85 -8.70 -9.19 7.04
C ILE A 85 -7.37 -8.51 6.68
N ALA A 86 -6.63 -9.04 5.71
CA ALA A 86 -5.37 -8.44 5.27
C ALA A 86 -5.58 -7.01 4.73
N ILE A 87 -6.61 -6.80 3.91
CA ILE A 87 -6.97 -5.47 3.41
C ILE A 87 -7.49 -4.57 4.54
N ALA A 88 -8.15 -5.12 5.57
CA ALA A 88 -8.66 -4.34 6.70
C ALA A 88 -7.54 -3.67 7.49
N PHE A 89 -6.42 -4.38 7.72
CA PHE A 89 -5.22 -3.75 8.27
C PHE A 89 -4.79 -2.55 7.42
N GLN A 90 -4.70 -2.72 6.10
CA GLN A 90 -4.30 -1.63 5.19
C GLN A 90 -5.27 -0.44 5.27
N SER A 91 -6.59 -0.71 5.24
CA SER A 91 -7.65 0.29 5.35
C SER A 91 -7.61 1.05 6.68
N VAL A 92 -7.32 0.38 7.80
CA VAL A 92 -7.17 1.03 9.11
C VAL A 92 -5.98 1.99 9.10
N GLY A 93 -4.84 1.57 8.57
CA GLY A 93 -3.66 2.44 8.45
C GLY A 93 -3.97 3.71 7.65
N TYR A 94 -4.61 3.56 6.50
CA TYR A 94 -5.02 4.69 5.67
C TYR A 94 -6.03 5.61 6.38
N SER A 95 -7.06 5.03 7.01
CA SER A 95 -8.10 5.79 7.69
C SER A 95 -7.52 6.64 8.82
N PHE A 96 -6.59 6.07 9.59
CA PHE A 96 -5.89 6.79 10.64
C PHE A 96 -5.05 7.94 10.09
N MET A 97 -4.35 7.72 8.97
CA MET A 97 -3.59 8.77 8.29
C MET A 97 -4.47 9.91 7.79
N ILE A 98 -5.63 9.62 7.19
CA ILE A 98 -6.59 10.65 6.76
C ILE A 98 -7.07 11.45 7.96
N PHE A 99 -7.45 10.78 9.04
CA PHE A 99 -7.97 11.44 10.24
C PHE A 99 -6.97 12.45 10.81
N VAL A 100 -5.70 12.05 10.93
CA VAL A 100 -4.65 12.96 11.39
C VAL A 100 -4.35 14.04 10.36
N ALA A 101 -4.39 13.75 9.06
CA ALA A 101 -4.21 14.75 8.02
C ALA A 101 -5.31 15.82 8.03
N GLU A 102 -6.59 15.44 8.24
CA GLU A 102 -7.69 16.38 8.41
C GLU A 102 -7.47 17.32 9.59
N LYS A 103 -6.98 16.77 10.71
CA LYS A 103 -6.68 17.56 11.90
C LYS A 103 -5.47 18.48 11.74
N GLU A 104 -4.33 17.94 11.31
CA GLU A 104 -3.04 18.63 11.38
C GLU A 104 -2.68 19.36 10.08
N VAL A 105 -3.05 18.84 8.90
CA VAL A 105 -2.76 19.49 7.60
C VAL A 105 -3.90 20.41 7.18
N PHE A 106 -5.14 19.91 7.20
CA PHE A 106 -6.31 20.69 6.80
C PHE A 106 -6.87 21.57 7.91
N LYS A 107 -6.34 21.48 9.15
CA LYS A 107 -6.76 22.28 10.31
C LYS A 107 -8.27 22.20 10.56
N GLU A 108 -8.82 20.98 10.45
CA GLU A 108 -10.24 20.67 10.69
C GLU A 108 -11.24 21.38 9.75
N LYS A 109 -10.78 22.02 8.67
CA LYS A 109 -11.65 22.72 7.70
C LYS A 109 -12.69 21.81 7.04
N THR A 110 -12.36 20.54 6.90
CA THR A 110 -13.24 19.50 6.33
C THR A 110 -14.20 18.90 7.37
N LYS A 111 -14.10 19.29 8.65
CA LYS A 111 -14.91 18.79 9.77
C LYS A 111 -14.96 17.26 9.85
N PHE A 112 -13.86 16.59 9.51
CA PHE A 112 -13.71 15.13 9.49
C PHE A 112 -14.64 14.39 8.50
N ILE A 113 -15.25 15.11 7.55
CA ILE A 113 -16.18 14.51 6.57
C ILE A 113 -15.46 13.44 5.75
N ILE A 114 -14.18 13.63 5.42
CA ILE A 114 -13.43 12.67 4.58
C ILE A 114 -13.19 11.38 5.37
N SER A 115 -12.69 11.47 6.60
CA SER A 115 -12.49 10.29 7.46
C SER A 115 -13.79 9.56 7.77
N ILE A 116 -14.86 10.28 8.11
CA ILE A 116 -16.16 9.66 8.41
C ILE A 116 -16.72 8.97 7.17
N SER A 117 -16.70 9.64 6.01
CA SER A 117 -17.16 9.05 4.75
C SER A 117 -16.36 7.80 4.41
N ASN A 118 -15.03 7.86 4.53
CA ASN A 118 -14.15 6.71 4.29
C ASN A 118 -14.49 5.54 5.23
N ALA A 119 -14.71 5.79 6.52
CA ALA A 119 -15.09 4.74 7.47
C ALA A 119 -16.44 4.10 7.11
N VAL A 120 -17.46 4.90 6.77
CA VAL A 120 -18.78 4.41 6.35
C VAL A 120 -18.68 3.56 5.08
N PHE A 121 -17.94 4.05 4.06
CA PHE A 121 -17.73 3.29 2.83
C PHE A 121 -16.98 1.98 3.09
N LEU A 122 -15.93 1.99 3.91
CA LEU A 122 -15.20 0.77 4.26
C LEU A 122 -16.14 -0.24 4.94
N ILE A 123 -16.92 0.17 5.93
CA ILE A 123 -17.88 -0.71 6.61
C ILE A 123 -18.85 -1.34 5.60
N ALA A 124 -19.42 -0.54 4.69
CA ALA A 124 -20.32 -1.04 3.65
C ALA A 124 -19.63 -2.05 2.72
N ILE A 125 -18.38 -1.78 2.31
CA ILE A 125 -17.60 -2.66 1.44
C ILE A 125 -17.31 -4.00 2.15
N TYR A 126 -16.94 -3.99 3.43
CA TYR A 126 -16.66 -5.22 4.19
C TYR A 126 -17.86 -6.17 4.34
N LEU A 127 -19.09 -5.67 4.14
CA LEU A 127 -20.30 -6.49 4.15
C LEU A 127 -20.57 -7.21 2.83
N VAL A 128 -19.85 -6.86 1.74
CA VAL A 128 -20.02 -7.50 0.43
C VAL A 128 -19.49 -8.94 0.49
N PRO A 129 -20.33 -9.98 0.24
CA PRO A 129 -19.90 -11.37 0.36
C PRO A 129 -19.01 -11.83 -0.81
N ASP A 130 -19.32 -11.38 -2.02
CA ASP A 130 -18.60 -11.70 -3.25
C ASP A 130 -17.20 -11.05 -3.29
N ILE A 131 -16.15 -11.84 -3.53
CA ILE A 131 -14.77 -11.36 -3.48
C ILE A 131 -14.43 -10.42 -4.64
N VAL A 132 -14.99 -10.65 -5.83
CA VAL A 132 -14.68 -9.86 -7.04
C VAL A 132 -15.27 -8.45 -6.90
N MET A 133 -16.53 -8.36 -6.48
CA MET A 133 -17.18 -7.11 -6.17
C MET A 133 -16.48 -6.40 -5.00
N PHE A 134 -16.11 -7.13 -3.95
CA PHE A 134 -15.33 -6.58 -2.83
C PHE A 134 -14.00 -5.98 -3.31
N GLN A 135 -13.21 -6.72 -4.10
CA GLN A 135 -11.94 -6.29 -4.67
C GLN A 135 -12.09 -5.02 -5.52
N THR A 136 -13.13 -4.96 -6.35
CA THR A 136 -13.41 -3.81 -7.20
C THR A 136 -13.71 -2.57 -6.37
N LEU A 137 -14.65 -2.68 -5.42
CA LEU A 137 -15.07 -1.56 -4.58
C LEU A 137 -13.97 -1.09 -3.64
N ILE A 138 -13.22 -2.01 -3.03
CA ILE A 138 -12.12 -1.65 -2.14
C ILE A 138 -10.98 -1.01 -2.91
N THR A 139 -10.70 -1.43 -4.14
CA THR A 139 -9.70 -0.79 -5.00
C THR A 139 -10.08 0.66 -5.29
N ILE A 140 -11.32 0.91 -5.72
CA ILE A 140 -11.82 2.27 -5.98
C ILE A 140 -11.71 3.14 -4.72
N SER A 141 -12.20 2.63 -3.58
CA SER A 141 -12.15 3.34 -2.30
C SER A 141 -10.71 3.67 -1.89
N LEU A 142 -9.82 2.68 -1.92
CA LEU A 142 -8.42 2.86 -1.55
C LEU A 142 -7.68 3.77 -2.53
N SER A 143 -8.01 3.77 -3.83
CA SER A 143 -7.43 4.69 -4.81
C SER A 143 -7.76 6.15 -4.50
N ILE A 144 -9.00 6.45 -4.10
CA ILE A 144 -9.40 7.82 -3.70
C ILE A 144 -8.59 8.24 -2.46
N VAL A 145 -8.49 7.35 -1.47
CA VAL A 145 -7.74 7.59 -0.23
C VAL A 145 -6.24 7.77 -0.49
N LEU A 146 -5.69 6.94 -1.39
CA LEU A 146 -4.29 6.97 -1.81
C LEU A 146 -3.91 8.28 -2.49
N LEU A 147 -4.86 9.03 -3.05
CA LEU A 147 -4.60 10.36 -3.62
C LEU A 147 -4.53 11.46 -2.56
N ILE A 148 -5.29 11.33 -1.47
CA ILE A 148 -5.33 12.35 -0.41
C ILE A 148 -3.97 12.53 0.25
N ILE A 149 -3.28 11.43 0.58
CA ILE A 149 -1.98 11.46 1.25
C ILE A 149 -0.91 12.23 0.45
N PRO A 150 -0.61 11.88 -0.82
CA PRO A 150 0.34 12.65 -1.61
C PRO A 150 -0.15 14.09 -1.81
N ILE A 151 -1.44 14.35 -2.03
CA ILE A 151 -1.94 15.74 -2.13
C ILE A 151 -1.61 16.56 -0.86
N CYS A 152 -1.73 15.96 0.33
CA CYS A 152 -1.33 16.61 1.58
C CYS A 152 0.16 16.98 1.58
N TYR A 153 1.05 16.07 1.18
CA TYR A 153 2.50 16.35 1.10
C TYR A 153 2.86 17.30 -0.03
N GLY A 154 2.14 17.27 -1.15
CA GLY A 154 2.27 18.24 -2.24
C GLY A 154 1.87 19.64 -1.78
N TYR A 155 0.80 19.77 -1.01
CA TYR A 155 0.39 21.03 -0.38
C TYR A 155 1.46 21.54 0.60
N LEU A 156 1.98 20.67 1.48
CA LEU A 156 3.07 21.01 2.40
C LEU A 156 4.34 21.44 1.66
N ALA A 157 4.69 20.76 0.55
CA ALA A 157 5.84 21.11 -0.27
C ALA A 157 5.70 22.49 -0.94
N ARG A 158 4.47 22.92 -1.28
CA ARG A 158 4.22 24.26 -1.80
C ARG A 158 4.27 25.34 -0.71
N ALA A 159 3.89 24.99 0.52
CA ALA A 159 3.83 25.92 1.65
C ALA A 159 5.18 26.10 2.38
N THR A 160 6.15 25.22 2.16
CA THR A 160 7.45 25.22 2.85
C THR A 160 8.61 25.59 1.93
N ILE A 161 9.76 25.97 2.49
CA ILE A 161 10.97 26.38 1.75
C ILE A 161 12.17 25.54 2.22
N GLY A 162 13.19 25.42 1.37
CA GLY A 162 14.47 24.81 1.72
C GLY A 162 14.39 23.30 1.95
N VAL A 163 14.95 22.85 3.06
CA VAL A 163 15.07 21.41 3.39
C VAL A 163 13.70 20.77 3.61
N ALA A 164 12.77 21.47 4.28
CA ALA A 164 11.42 20.96 4.53
C ALA A 164 10.65 20.69 3.22
N ARG A 165 10.82 21.57 2.22
CA ARG A 165 10.21 21.38 0.89
C ARG A 165 10.74 20.14 0.18
N LYS A 166 12.06 19.91 0.21
CA LYS A 166 12.68 18.73 -0.41
C LYS A 166 12.18 17.44 0.23
N LYS A 167 12.05 17.42 1.56
CA LYS A 167 11.50 16.27 2.31
C LYS A 167 10.04 15.99 1.94
N ALA A 168 9.19 17.02 1.96
CA ALA A 168 7.79 16.88 1.57
C ALA A 168 7.63 16.41 0.12
N LEU A 169 8.45 16.90 -0.81
CA LEU A 169 8.46 16.45 -2.20
C LEU A 169 8.91 14.99 -2.33
N SER A 170 9.92 14.57 -1.57
CA SER A 170 10.40 13.18 -1.58
C SER A 170 9.30 12.21 -1.10
N ILE A 171 8.57 12.58 -0.05
CA ILE A 171 7.42 11.83 0.45
C ILE A 171 6.32 11.76 -0.61
N PHE A 172 5.99 12.91 -1.22
CA PHE A 172 5.01 13.00 -2.30
C PHE A 172 5.33 12.05 -3.45
N ILE A 173 6.54 12.13 -4.00
CA ILE A 173 7.00 11.28 -5.10
C ILE A 173 7.02 9.81 -4.66
N GLY A 174 7.50 9.53 -3.45
CA GLY A 174 7.57 8.17 -2.92
C GLY A 174 6.20 7.51 -2.81
N PHE A 175 5.16 8.23 -2.35
CA PHE A 175 3.79 7.72 -2.35
C PHE A 175 3.26 7.49 -3.77
N PHE A 176 3.54 8.38 -4.72
CA PHE A 176 3.18 8.20 -6.13
C PHE A 176 3.80 6.95 -6.75
N ILE A 177 5.10 6.73 -6.52
CA ILE A 177 5.81 5.53 -7.00
C ILE A 177 5.24 4.27 -6.34
N ASN A 178 4.96 4.31 -5.03
CA ASN A 178 4.38 3.17 -4.33
C ASN A 178 2.96 2.83 -4.85
N MET A 179 2.16 3.85 -5.13
CA MET A 179 0.84 3.72 -5.73
C MET A 179 0.94 3.09 -7.13
N PHE A 180 1.85 3.58 -7.97
CA PHE A 180 2.08 3.02 -9.30
C PHE A 180 2.43 1.53 -9.23
N GLY A 181 3.38 1.15 -8.36
CA GLY A 181 3.71 -0.26 -8.17
C GLY A 181 2.52 -1.10 -7.71
N THR A 182 1.61 -0.55 -6.89
CA THR A 182 0.40 -1.26 -6.46
C THR A 182 -0.60 -1.44 -7.60
N ILE A 183 -0.80 -0.41 -8.42
CA ILE A 183 -1.71 -0.43 -9.59
C ILE A 183 -1.25 -1.44 -10.65
N MET A 184 0.05 -1.69 -10.78
CA MET A 184 0.56 -2.72 -11.70
C MET A 184 0.04 -4.12 -11.41
N LEU A 185 -0.48 -4.40 -10.21
CA LEU A 185 -1.02 -5.71 -9.85
C LEU A 185 -2.49 -5.89 -10.23
N LEU A 186 -3.12 -4.89 -10.87
CA LEU A 186 -4.50 -5.02 -11.33
C LEU A 186 -4.58 -5.99 -12.52
N GLU A 187 -5.68 -6.74 -12.58
CA GLU A 187 -5.96 -7.73 -13.64
C GLU A 187 -5.79 -7.17 -15.06
N LEU A 188 -6.17 -5.90 -15.28
CA LEU A 188 -5.98 -5.21 -16.56
C LEU A 188 -4.53 -5.28 -17.07
N PHE A 189 -3.53 -5.16 -16.18
CA PHE A 189 -2.12 -5.24 -16.57
C PHE A 189 -1.66 -6.68 -16.77
N VAL A 190 -2.23 -7.63 -16.02
CA VAL A 190 -1.99 -9.07 -16.20
C VAL A 190 -2.48 -9.50 -17.58
N ASP A 191 -3.74 -9.22 -17.90
CA ASP A 191 -4.38 -9.56 -19.18
C ASP A 191 -3.64 -8.95 -20.37
N ALA A 192 -3.31 -7.66 -20.27
CA ALA A 192 -2.56 -6.97 -21.31
C ALA A 192 -1.17 -7.61 -21.51
N GLY A 193 -0.49 -7.99 -20.43
CA GLY A 193 0.80 -8.63 -20.52
C GLY A 193 0.77 -10.02 -21.14
N VAL A 194 -0.15 -10.87 -20.69
CA VAL A 194 -0.34 -12.23 -21.23
C VAL A 194 -0.64 -12.18 -22.73
N ALA A 195 -1.53 -11.29 -23.16
CA ALA A 195 -1.88 -11.11 -24.57
C ALA A 195 -0.70 -10.66 -25.45
N ASN A 196 0.16 -9.77 -24.94
CA ASN A 196 1.27 -9.20 -25.71
C ASN A 196 2.53 -10.07 -25.72
N PHE A 197 2.85 -10.73 -24.59
CA PHE A 197 4.11 -11.47 -24.44
C PHE A 197 3.98 -12.97 -24.69
N ARG A 198 2.75 -13.51 -24.79
CA ARG A 198 2.48 -14.96 -24.98
C ARG A 198 3.15 -15.84 -23.93
N ILE A 199 3.23 -15.34 -22.70
CA ILE A 199 3.72 -16.07 -21.52
C ILE A 199 2.52 -16.64 -20.78
N ASP A 200 2.67 -17.77 -20.09
CA ASP A 200 1.62 -18.29 -19.23
C ASP A 200 1.25 -17.28 -18.12
N GLU A 201 -0.02 -17.27 -17.76
CA GLU A 201 -0.60 -16.30 -16.86
C GLU A 201 0.10 -16.29 -15.49
N TYR A 202 0.33 -17.46 -14.90
CA TYR A 202 0.99 -17.59 -13.60
C TYR A 202 2.41 -17.01 -13.61
N THR A 203 3.23 -17.35 -14.62
CA THR A 203 4.58 -16.79 -14.75
C THR A 203 4.52 -15.28 -14.93
N PHE A 204 3.59 -14.77 -15.73
CA PHE A 204 3.44 -13.32 -15.89
C PHE A 204 3.02 -12.62 -14.59
N ARG A 205 2.07 -13.19 -13.83
CA ARG A 205 1.68 -12.70 -12.49
C ARG A 205 2.89 -12.61 -11.56
N TYR A 206 3.73 -13.65 -11.49
CA TYR A 206 4.95 -13.61 -10.65
C TYR A 206 5.99 -12.57 -11.10
N ILE A 207 6.17 -12.39 -12.41
CA ILE A 207 7.07 -11.35 -12.97
C ILE A 207 6.55 -9.96 -12.60
N LEU A 208 5.29 -9.68 -12.88
CA LEU A 208 4.64 -8.41 -12.61
C LEU A 208 4.66 -8.08 -11.11
N TYR A 209 4.41 -9.09 -10.29
CA TYR A 209 4.51 -9.00 -8.85
C TYR A 209 5.92 -8.66 -8.37
N SER A 210 6.96 -9.29 -8.93
CA SER A 210 8.35 -8.98 -8.62
C SER A 210 8.72 -7.53 -8.98
N ILE A 211 8.33 -7.07 -10.17
CA ILE A 211 8.55 -5.69 -10.63
C ILE A 211 7.82 -4.69 -9.72
N SER A 212 6.55 -4.96 -9.40
CA SER A 212 5.76 -4.17 -8.46
C SER A 212 6.45 -4.01 -7.12
N MET A 213 7.00 -5.09 -6.55
CA MET A 213 7.70 -5.05 -5.27
C MET A 213 8.94 -4.15 -5.32
N VAL A 214 9.74 -4.24 -6.38
CA VAL A 214 10.91 -3.38 -6.56
C VAL A 214 10.52 -1.90 -6.63
N ILE A 215 9.53 -1.57 -7.46
CA ILE A 215 9.01 -0.20 -7.59
C ILE A 215 8.52 0.32 -6.23
N ARG A 216 7.77 -0.50 -5.50
CA ARG A 216 7.25 -0.14 -4.17
C ARG A 216 8.38 0.10 -3.18
N MET A 217 9.44 -0.71 -3.20
CA MET A 217 10.63 -0.49 -2.37
C MET A 217 11.31 0.85 -2.69
N VAL A 218 11.46 1.21 -3.98
CA VAL A 218 11.98 2.53 -4.38
C VAL A 218 11.10 3.65 -3.80
N GLY A 219 9.78 3.52 -3.92
CA GLY A 219 8.84 4.47 -3.32
C GLY A 219 8.99 4.57 -1.80
N LEU A 220 9.11 3.45 -1.10
CA LEU A 220 9.31 3.41 0.36
C LEU A 220 10.63 4.04 0.78
N SER A 221 11.72 3.84 0.02
CA SER A 221 13.01 4.47 0.31
C SER A 221 12.95 5.98 0.24
N LEU A 222 12.21 6.55 -0.73
CA LEU A 222 11.97 7.99 -0.81
C LEU A 222 11.12 8.49 0.36
N ILE A 223 10.06 7.76 0.73
CA ILE A 223 9.25 8.11 1.90
C ILE A 223 10.11 8.09 3.18
N GLY A 224 10.93 7.05 3.36
CA GLY A 224 11.86 6.92 4.48
C GLY A 224 12.83 8.10 4.54
N TYR A 225 13.49 8.44 3.43
CA TYR A 225 14.38 9.60 3.32
C TYR A 225 13.71 10.90 3.76
N GLY A 226 12.44 11.09 3.39
CA GLY A 226 11.67 12.27 3.79
C GLY A 226 11.45 12.41 5.30
N TYR A 227 11.53 11.32 6.06
CA TYR A 227 11.34 11.31 7.52
C TYR A 227 12.61 11.11 8.35
N THR A 228 13.75 10.76 7.74
CA THR A 228 14.99 10.39 8.45
C THR A 228 16.03 11.50 8.59
N ALA A 229 15.75 12.72 8.14
CA ALA A 229 16.69 13.83 8.14
C ALA A 229 16.14 15.05 8.87
#